data_AF-A0A8X6JW02-F1
#
_entry.id   AF-A0A8X6JW02-F1
#
_cell.length_a   1.000
_cell.length_b   1.000
_cell.length_c   1.000
_cell.angle_alpha   90.00
_cell.angle_beta   90.00
_cell.angle_gamma   90.00
#
_symmetry.space_group_name_H-M   'P 1'
#
loop_
_entity.id
_entity.type
_entity.pdbx_description
1 polymer ?
#
loop_
_entity_poly.entity_id
_entity_poly.type
_entity_poly.pdbx_seq_one_letter_code
_entity_poly.pdbx_strand_id
1 'polypeptide(L)'
;LSRFNISCIPNCDASVSNHILSVRCMKKIRKNGGKFSISISPLITSLNSNLECSEVEIVCNNRDPCSYCQMPYGTSPLTEVLDMANAGSVIVESEDTLQLANCLIRLNYPLEVISQQKLRQLLQKQKGLLGNTNILRIRTLVLKCLILNGPTMEMREDLLELTDLVKTVWGPNFRELLPIYAKLMYTSLRLDEPILAIFFEKEISAKYGTSKGDKFMEIYVCLWLHDILFMTKEASSCLTPYILSTTA
;
A
#
# COMPACT_ATOMS: atom_id res chain seq x y z
N LEU A 1 -8.39 -6.49 21.41
CA LEU A 1 -7.23 -6.72 20.52
C LEU A 1 -6.13 -7.55 21.16
N SER A 2 -5.83 -7.38 22.45
CA SER A 2 -4.71 -8.07 23.12
C SER A 2 -4.76 -9.61 23.06
N ARG A 3 -5.94 -10.20 22.83
CA ARG A 3 -6.13 -11.65 22.67
C ARG A 3 -5.90 -12.20 21.26
N PHE A 4 -5.74 -11.33 20.26
CA PHE A 4 -5.46 -11.76 18.88
C PHE A 4 -3.97 -12.01 18.70
N ASN A 5 -3.62 -13.01 17.90
CA ASN A 5 -2.24 -13.19 17.47
C ASN A 5 -1.84 -12.11 16.48
N ILE A 6 -0.53 -11.84 16.41
CA ILE A 6 0.03 -10.92 15.43
C ILE A 6 0.55 -11.77 14.26
N SER A 7 0.20 -11.39 13.02
CA SER A 7 0.61 -12.11 11.83
C SER A 7 0.85 -11.17 10.65
N CYS A 8 1.91 -11.44 9.88
CA CYS A 8 2.17 -10.78 8.59
C CYS A 8 1.19 -11.20 7.50
N ILE A 9 0.47 -12.31 7.69
CA ILE A 9 -0.65 -12.73 6.84
C ILE A 9 -1.85 -12.99 7.76
N PRO A 10 -2.55 -11.93 8.20
CA PRO A 10 -3.65 -12.07 9.15
C PRO A 10 -4.90 -12.67 8.51
N ASN A 11 -5.76 -13.25 9.34
CA ASN A 11 -7.09 -13.72 8.94
C ASN A 11 -8.23 -12.79 9.39
N CYS A 12 -7.92 -11.79 10.22
CA CYS A 12 -8.81 -10.73 10.65
C CYS A 12 -8.22 -9.34 10.35
N ASP A 13 -9.11 -8.40 10.06
CA ASP A 13 -8.81 -6.97 10.03
C ASP A 13 -9.37 -6.31 11.30
N ALA A 14 -8.64 -5.33 11.83
CA ALA A 14 -9.09 -4.50 12.93
C ALA A 14 -9.19 -3.05 12.45
N SER A 15 -10.33 -2.41 12.70
CA SER A 15 -10.62 -1.06 12.26
C SER A 15 -11.24 -0.25 13.39
N VAL A 16 -10.92 1.03 13.46
CA VAL A 16 -11.56 1.97 14.38
C VAL A 16 -12.40 2.95 13.57
N SER A 17 -13.69 3.07 13.90
CA SER A 17 -14.60 4.06 13.31
C SER A 17 -15.45 4.63 14.43
N ASN A 18 -15.51 5.96 14.54
CA ASN A 18 -16.26 6.67 15.59
C ASN A 18 -15.96 6.14 17.01
N HIS A 19 -14.67 5.95 17.32
CA HIS A 19 -14.19 5.36 18.58
C HIS A 19 -14.63 3.90 18.84
N ILE A 20 -15.32 3.26 17.90
CA ILE A 20 -15.70 1.85 17.97
C ILE A 20 -14.65 1.03 17.24
N LEU A 21 -14.03 0.10 17.96
CA LEU A 21 -13.18 -0.92 17.38
C LEU A 21 -14.03 -2.06 16.84
N SER A 22 -13.93 -2.30 15.53
CA SER A 22 -14.56 -3.43 14.84
C SER A 22 -13.50 -4.41 14.35
N VAL A 23 -13.74 -5.70 14.54
CA VAL A 23 -12.89 -6.77 13.99
C VAL A 23 -13.69 -7.59 13.00
N ARG A 24 -13.16 -7.78 11.78
CA ARG A 24 -13.81 -8.52 10.70
C ARG A 24 -12.92 -9.66 10.25
N CYS A 25 -13.51 -10.84 10.07
CA CYS A 25 -12.79 -11.96 9.44
C CYS A 25 -12.66 -11.71 7.93
N MET A 26 -11.44 -11.78 7.41
CA MET A 26 -11.14 -11.65 5.99
C MET A 26 -11.06 -13.00 5.27
N LYS A 27 -10.69 -14.04 6.01
CA LYS A 27 -10.55 -15.44 5.56
C LYS A 27 -11.47 -16.35 6.36
N LYS A 28 -11.83 -17.51 5.80
CA LYS A 28 -12.56 -18.55 6.54
C LYS A 28 -11.66 -19.10 7.66
N ILE A 29 -12.20 -19.18 8.88
CA ILE A 29 -11.49 -19.68 10.06
C ILE A 29 -12.14 -20.99 10.50
N ARG A 30 -11.34 -22.05 10.71
CA ARG A 30 -11.85 -23.35 11.14
C ARG A 30 -12.39 -23.26 12.57
N LYS A 31 -13.57 -23.85 12.82
CA LYS A 31 -14.11 -24.01 14.18
C LYS A 31 -13.16 -24.87 15.02
N ASN A 32 -12.96 -24.49 16.29
CA ASN A 32 -12.25 -25.26 17.33
C ASN A 32 -10.74 -25.47 17.13
N GLY A 33 -10.05 -24.57 16.42
CA GLY A 33 -8.58 -24.64 16.28
C GLY A 33 -7.94 -23.51 15.50
N GLY A 34 -8.73 -22.73 14.74
CA GLY A 34 -8.22 -21.52 14.10
C GLY A 34 -7.94 -20.42 15.13
N LYS A 35 -6.68 -19.98 15.23
CA LYS A 35 -6.34 -18.78 16.00
C LYS A 35 -6.69 -17.53 15.19
N PHE A 36 -7.37 -16.58 15.82
CA PHE A 36 -7.62 -15.28 15.21
C PHE A 36 -6.33 -14.45 15.24
N SER A 37 -6.02 -13.82 14.11
CA SER A 37 -4.79 -13.06 13.92
C SER A 37 -5.07 -11.74 13.19
N ILE A 38 -4.41 -10.68 13.63
CA ILE A 38 -4.47 -9.33 13.07
C ILE A 38 -3.06 -8.87 12.70
N SER A 39 -2.98 -7.85 11.84
CA SER A 39 -1.76 -7.04 11.73
C SER A 39 -1.83 -5.88 12.72
N ILE A 40 -0.69 -5.46 13.25
CA ILE A 40 -0.58 -4.28 14.12
C ILE A 40 -0.28 -2.99 13.35
N SER A 41 0.19 -3.12 12.10
CA SER A 41 0.49 -2.02 11.21
C SER A 41 -0.05 -2.32 9.81
N PRO A 42 -0.23 -1.29 8.95
CA PRO A 42 -0.38 -1.53 7.53
C PRO A 42 0.81 -2.33 7.00
N LEU A 43 0.56 -3.34 6.18
CA LEU A 43 1.55 -4.29 5.69
C LEU A 43 2.14 -3.85 4.36
N ILE A 44 1.31 -3.32 3.45
CA ILE A 44 1.77 -2.93 2.10
C ILE A 44 1.90 -1.41 1.94
N THR A 45 1.07 -0.64 2.63
CA THR A 45 1.09 0.84 2.58
C THR A 45 2.08 1.46 3.56
N SER A 46 2.56 0.70 4.55
CA SER A 46 3.75 1.07 5.32
C SER A 46 4.98 0.79 4.47
N LEU A 47 5.67 1.85 4.04
CA LEU A 47 6.87 1.75 3.21
C LEU A 47 8.13 1.39 4.00
N ASN A 48 8.03 1.19 5.32
CA ASN A 48 9.19 0.75 6.09
C ASN A 48 9.55 -0.70 5.70
N SER A 49 10.60 -0.84 4.88
CA SER A 49 11.12 -2.11 4.34
C SER A 49 11.64 -3.04 5.42
N ASN A 50 12.07 -2.49 6.56
CA ASN A 50 12.47 -3.25 7.73
C ASN A 50 11.26 -4.02 8.27
N LEU A 51 11.10 -5.25 7.75
CA LEU A 51 10.52 -6.36 8.50
C LEU A 51 11.31 -6.65 9.78
N GLU A 52 12.51 -6.06 9.92
CA GLU A 52 13.15 -5.85 11.21
C GLU A 52 12.30 -4.93 12.09
N CYS A 53 11.32 -5.55 12.73
CA CYS A 53 11.44 -5.82 14.16
C CYS A 53 11.68 -4.66 15.13
N SER A 54 12.02 -3.41 14.82
CA SER A 54 12.13 -2.43 15.92
C SER A 54 10.76 -2.05 16.49
N GLU A 55 9.80 -1.65 15.66
CA GLU A 55 8.43 -1.36 16.11
C GLU A 55 7.60 -2.63 16.37
N VAL A 56 7.89 -3.72 15.65
CA VAL A 56 7.23 -5.02 15.81
C VAL A 56 7.84 -5.82 16.97
N GLU A 57 9.14 -5.80 17.26
CA GLU A 57 9.71 -6.37 18.51
C GLU A 57 9.25 -5.57 19.71
N ILE A 58 9.24 -4.23 19.67
CA ILE A 58 8.74 -3.46 20.82
C ILE A 58 7.29 -3.84 21.17
N VAL A 59 6.45 -4.16 20.18
CA VAL A 59 5.05 -4.60 20.40
C VAL A 59 4.90 -6.12 20.59
N CYS A 60 5.78 -6.93 20.00
CA CYS A 60 5.74 -8.40 20.00
C CYS A 60 6.74 -9.07 20.96
N ASN A 61 7.57 -8.33 21.70
CA ASN A 61 8.55 -8.87 22.65
C ASN A 61 7.93 -9.74 23.76
N ASN A 62 6.59 -9.75 23.86
CA ASN A 62 5.83 -10.61 24.77
C ASN A 62 4.86 -11.58 24.05
N ARG A 63 4.98 -11.82 22.74
CA ARG A 63 4.09 -12.72 21.97
C ARG A 63 4.87 -13.64 21.03
N ASP A 64 4.32 -14.84 20.82
CA ASP A 64 4.86 -15.79 19.86
C ASP A 64 5.05 -15.13 18.48
N PRO A 65 6.26 -15.23 17.86
CA PRO A 65 6.49 -14.68 16.54
C PRO A 65 5.54 -15.29 15.52
N CYS A 66 5.17 -14.50 14.51
CA CYS A 66 4.37 -14.99 13.39
C CYS A 66 5.10 -16.16 12.70
N SER A 67 4.37 -17.22 12.32
CA SER A 67 4.94 -18.39 11.65
C SER A 67 5.72 -18.05 10.37
N TYR A 68 5.33 -16.98 9.67
CA TYR A 68 6.02 -16.50 8.48
C TYR A 68 7.32 -15.75 8.79
N CYS A 69 7.44 -15.13 9.96
CA CYS A 69 8.66 -14.47 10.43
C CYS A 69 9.68 -15.46 10.99
N GLN A 70 9.22 -16.63 11.46
CA GLN A 70 10.10 -17.70 11.93
C GLN A 70 10.75 -18.49 10.79
N MET A 71 10.24 -18.34 9.57
CA MET A 71 10.86 -18.96 8.39
C MET A 71 12.17 -18.24 8.05
N PRO A 72 13.20 -18.95 7.57
CA PRO A 72 14.39 -18.31 7.04
C PRO A 72 14.03 -17.29 5.96
N TYR A 73 14.68 -16.12 5.98
CA TYR A 73 14.50 -15.12 4.92
C TYR A 73 14.79 -15.76 3.56
N GLY A 74 13.99 -15.45 2.55
CA GLY A 74 14.09 -16.09 1.23
C GLY A 74 13.15 -17.28 1.04
N THR A 75 12.51 -17.79 2.10
CA THR A 75 11.71 -19.02 2.04
C THR A 75 10.21 -18.81 2.28
N SER A 76 9.81 -17.69 2.87
CA SER A 76 8.39 -17.39 3.10
C SER A 76 7.76 -16.78 1.84
N PRO A 77 6.44 -16.91 1.62
CA PRO A 77 5.77 -16.29 0.46
C PRO A 77 5.98 -14.77 0.34
N LEU A 78 6.27 -14.09 1.46
CA LEU A 78 6.52 -12.65 1.53
C LEU A 78 7.99 -12.28 1.33
N THR A 79 8.92 -13.22 1.49
CA THR A 79 10.37 -12.96 1.40
C THR A 79 11.04 -13.82 0.35
N GLU A 80 10.27 -14.59 -0.43
CA GLU A 80 10.78 -15.56 -1.40
C GLU A 80 11.84 -14.94 -2.32
N VAL A 81 12.99 -15.62 -2.41
CA VAL A 81 14.10 -15.29 -3.30
C VAL A 81 14.32 -16.47 -4.23
N LEU A 82 14.15 -16.23 -5.53
CA LEU A 82 14.28 -17.23 -6.59
C LEU A 82 15.76 -17.46 -6.96
N ASP A 83 16.59 -16.42 -6.85
CA ASP A 83 18.03 -16.47 -7.13
C ASP A 83 18.84 -15.78 -6.04
N MET A 84 19.24 -16.56 -5.03
CA MET A 84 19.99 -16.06 -3.87
C MET A 84 21.38 -15.52 -4.24
N ALA A 85 21.99 -15.98 -5.33
CA ALA A 85 23.34 -15.57 -5.72
C ALA A 85 23.37 -14.12 -6.22
N ASN A 86 22.28 -13.68 -6.85
CA ASN A 86 22.20 -12.37 -7.51
C ASN A 86 21.23 -11.40 -6.83
N ALA A 87 20.35 -11.87 -5.94
CA ALA A 87 19.34 -11.02 -5.31
C ALA A 87 19.89 -10.02 -4.28
N GLY A 88 21.08 -10.26 -3.71
CA GLY A 88 21.60 -9.49 -2.57
C GLY A 88 21.63 -7.98 -2.79
N SER A 89 22.21 -7.51 -3.90
CA SER A 89 22.26 -6.07 -4.20
C SER A 89 20.90 -5.46 -4.52
N VAL A 90 19.99 -6.25 -5.11
CA VAL A 90 18.64 -5.81 -5.47
C VAL A 90 17.75 -5.68 -4.23
N ILE A 91 17.92 -6.58 -3.25
CA ILE A 91 17.26 -6.50 -1.95
C ILE A 91 17.68 -5.21 -1.25
N VAL A 92 18.99 -4.97 -1.10
CA VAL A 92 19.52 -3.75 -0.45
C VAL A 92 19.03 -2.48 -1.15
N GLU A 93 19.13 -2.42 -2.49
CA GLU A 93 18.64 -1.26 -3.26
C GLU A 93 17.13 -1.01 -3.06
N SER A 94 16.35 -2.09 -2.91
CA SER A 94 14.91 -2.01 -2.63
C SER A 94 14.62 -1.51 -1.23
N GLU A 95 15.34 -2.04 -0.24
CA GLU A 95 15.20 -1.65 1.17
C GLU A 95 15.57 -0.18 1.37
N ASP A 96 16.69 0.26 0.82
CA ASP A 96 17.16 1.65 0.88
C ASP A 96 16.17 2.62 0.24
N THR A 97 15.64 2.25 -0.94
CA THR A 97 14.68 3.09 -1.67
C THR A 97 13.37 3.25 -0.89
N LEU A 98 12.86 2.15 -0.32
CA LEU A 98 11.64 2.16 0.47
C LEU A 98 11.83 2.90 1.81
N GLN A 99 12.97 2.70 2.48
CA GLN A 99 13.32 3.43 3.70
C GLN A 99 13.46 4.93 3.48
N LEU A 100 14.11 5.34 2.38
CA LEU A 100 14.19 6.74 1.99
C LEU A 100 12.80 7.33 1.77
N ALA A 101 11.94 6.65 1.00
CA ALA A 101 10.57 7.10 0.77
C ALA A 101 9.79 7.28 2.08
N ASN A 102 9.92 6.31 3.00
CA ASN A 102 9.29 6.38 4.32
C ASN A 102 9.80 7.58 5.14
N CYS A 103 11.11 7.86 5.12
CA CYS A 103 11.70 9.01 5.81
C CYS A 103 11.17 10.33 5.23
N LEU A 104 11.12 10.46 3.90
CA LEU A 104 10.63 11.66 3.23
C LEU A 104 9.15 11.91 3.55
N ILE A 105 8.30 10.88 3.54
CA ILE A 105 6.88 10.99 3.94
C ILE A 105 6.78 11.48 5.39
N ARG A 106 7.52 10.87 6.33
CA ARG A 106 7.48 11.25 7.75
C ARG A 106 7.96 12.68 8.01
N LEU A 107 8.89 13.17 7.20
CA LEU A 107 9.44 14.53 7.29
C LEU A 107 8.65 15.55 6.46
N ASN A 108 7.57 15.14 5.78
CA ASN A 108 6.82 15.96 4.81
C ASN A 108 7.72 16.57 3.72
N TYR A 109 8.77 15.85 3.33
CA TYR A 109 9.71 16.25 2.30
C TYR A 109 9.22 15.81 0.91
N PRO A 110 9.48 16.60 -0.15
CA PRO A 110 9.14 16.22 -1.52
C PRO A 110 9.73 14.84 -1.91
N LEU A 111 8.92 14.00 -2.57
CA LEU A 111 9.28 12.62 -2.95
C LEU A 111 9.93 12.52 -4.33
N GLU A 112 10.02 13.62 -5.07
CA GLU A 112 10.53 13.77 -6.43
C GLU A 112 12.01 13.36 -6.55
N VAL A 113 12.72 13.31 -5.43
CA VAL A 113 14.07 12.72 -5.34
C VAL A 113 14.09 11.21 -5.69
N ILE A 114 12.94 10.53 -5.62
CA ILE A 114 12.74 9.16 -6.09
C ILE A 114 12.04 9.20 -7.44
N SER A 115 12.80 9.00 -8.51
CA SER A 115 12.24 9.04 -9.87
C SER A 115 11.42 7.79 -10.21
N GLN A 116 10.34 7.97 -10.97
CA GLN A 116 9.55 6.89 -11.56
C GLN A 116 10.41 5.93 -12.40
N GLN A 117 11.41 6.45 -13.12
CA GLN A 117 12.33 5.64 -13.91
C GLN A 117 13.20 4.73 -13.04
N LYS A 118 13.69 5.21 -11.89
CA LYS A 118 14.45 4.38 -10.94
C LYS A 118 13.59 3.23 -10.43
N LEU A 119 12.33 3.49 -10.08
CA LEU A 119 11.41 2.44 -9.61
C LEU A 119 11.08 1.41 -10.70
N ARG A 120 10.91 1.83 -11.95
CA ARG A 120 10.77 0.91 -13.09
C ARG A 120 11.98 -0.02 -13.21
N GLN A 121 13.18 0.54 -13.19
CA GLN A 121 14.41 -0.24 -13.29
C GLN A 121 14.55 -1.21 -12.12
N LEU A 122 14.24 -0.77 -10.91
CA LEU A 122 14.26 -1.61 -9.72
C LEU A 122 13.25 -2.77 -9.82
N LEU A 123 12.01 -2.51 -10.23
CA LEU A 123 11.00 -3.57 -10.45
C LEU A 123 11.39 -4.57 -11.52
N GLN A 124 12.12 -4.13 -12.56
CA GLN A 124 12.67 -5.02 -13.58
C GLN A 124 13.82 -5.87 -13.03
N LYS A 125 14.74 -5.28 -12.24
CA LYS A 125 15.81 -6.03 -11.56
C LYS A 125 15.26 -7.09 -10.61
N GLN A 126 14.18 -6.79 -9.90
CA GLN A 126 13.53 -7.76 -8.99
C GLN A 126 12.91 -8.95 -9.74
N LYS A 127 12.52 -8.78 -11.00
CA LYS A 127 11.86 -9.83 -11.79
C LYS A 127 12.82 -10.99 -12.05
N GLY A 128 12.41 -12.19 -11.67
CA GLY A 128 13.24 -13.40 -11.80
C GLY A 128 14.26 -13.60 -10.67
N LEU A 129 14.49 -12.59 -9.81
CA LEU A 129 15.31 -12.71 -8.61
C LEU A 129 14.48 -12.91 -7.36
N LEU A 130 13.36 -12.19 -7.24
CA LEU A 130 12.43 -12.28 -6.12
C LEU A 130 11.13 -12.97 -6.55
N GLY A 131 10.47 -13.65 -5.61
CA GLY A 131 9.12 -14.18 -5.83
C GLY A 131 8.14 -13.05 -6.16
N ASN A 132 7.12 -13.35 -6.97
CA ASN A 132 6.14 -12.33 -7.39
C ASN A 132 5.41 -11.69 -6.19
N THR A 133 5.18 -12.46 -5.13
CA THR A 133 4.53 -12.01 -3.90
C THR A 133 5.50 -11.46 -2.85
N ASN A 134 6.78 -11.31 -3.20
CA ASN A 134 7.78 -10.74 -2.30
C ASN A 134 7.37 -9.32 -1.89
N ILE A 135 7.47 -9.02 -0.60
CA ILE A 135 6.98 -7.78 -0.01
C ILE A 135 7.73 -6.55 -0.54
N LEU A 136 9.01 -6.68 -0.87
CA LEU A 136 9.79 -5.59 -1.46
C LEU A 136 9.22 -5.23 -2.83
N ARG A 137 8.86 -6.21 -3.64
CA ARG A 137 8.23 -6.00 -4.96
C ARG A 137 6.88 -5.32 -4.81
N ILE A 138 6.01 -5.85 -3.94
CA ILE A 138 4.68 -5.30 -3.67
C ILE A 138 4.77 -3.84 -3.18
N ARG A 139 5.65 -3.54 -2.23
CA ARG A 139 5.86 -2.18 -1.71
C ARG A 139 6.48 -1.24 -2.74
N THR A 140 7.38 -1.74 -3.59
CA THR A 140 7.92 -0.94 -4.70
C THR A 140 6.82 -0.55 -5.69
N LEU A 141 5.89 -1.47 -6.01
CA LEU A 141 4.70 -1.17 -6.83
C LEU A 141 3.79 -0.14 -6.14
N VAL A 142 3.54 -0.28 -4.83
CA VAL A 142 2.77 0.69 -4.04
C VAL A 142 3.40 2.08 -4.12
N LEU A 143 4.71 2.21 -3.88
CA LEU A 143 5.43 3.47 -3.97
C LEU A 143 5.30 4.09 -5.37
N LYS A 144 5.48 3.29 -6.41
CA LYS A 144 5.37 3.73 -7.82
C LYS A 144 3.97 4.23 -8.17
N CYS A 145 2.91 3.50 -7.77
CA CYS A 145 1.55 3.69 -8.28
C CYS A 145 0.66 4.53 -7.37
N LEU A 146 0.76 4.34 -6.06
CA LEU A 146 -0.14 4.98 -5.10
C LEU A 146 0.42 6.29 -4.56
N ILE A 147 1.75 6.44 -4.55
CA ILE A 147 2.42 7.54 -3.85
C ILE A 147 3.02 8.53 -4.85
N LEU A 148 3.80 8.05 -5.82
CA LEU A 148 4.51 8.92 -6.78
C LEU A 148 3.76 9.18 -8.08
N ASN A 149 2.56 8.63 -8.27
CA ASN A 149 1.65 8.91 -9.40
C ASN A 149 2.35 8.91 -10.80
N GLY A 150 2.69 7.72 -11.30
CA GLY A 150 3.29 7.56 -12.63
C GLY A 150 2.34 7.83 -13.81
N PRO A 151 2.81 7.66 -15.07
CA PRO A 151 1.97 7.79 -16.25
C PRO A 151 0.73 6.90 -16.18
N THR A 152 -0.44 7.49 -16.47
CA THR A 152 -1.77 6.89 -16.23
C THR A 152 -1.92 5.47 -16.80
N MET A 153 -1.49 5.25 -18.04
CA MET A 153 -1.62 3.94 -18.70
C MET A 153 -0.81 2.84 -18.02
N GLU A 154 0.45 3.12 -17.71
CA GLU A 154 1.33 2.16 -17.03
C GLU A 154 0.86 1.91 -15.60
N MET A 155 0.46 2.97 -14.89
CA MET A 155 -0.09 2.87 -13.54
C MET A 155 -1.33 1.97 -13.49
N ARG A 156 -2.19 1.99 -14.51
CA ARG A 156 -3.34 1.07 -14.59
C ARG A 156 -2.87 -0.40 -14.58
N GLU A 157 -1.89 -0.74 -15.41
CA GLU A 157 -1.37 -2.10 -15.54
C GLU A 157 -0.69 -2.56 -14.24
N ASP A 158 0.16 -1.71 -13.67
CA ASP A 158 0.81 -1.99 -12.39
C ASP A 158 -0.19 -2.15 -11.23
N LEU A 159 -1.26 -1.35 -11.20
CA LEU A 159 -2.29 -1.45 -10.17
C LEU A 159 -3.12 -2.74 -10.29
N LEU A 160 -3.36 -3.21 -11.52
CA LEU A 160 -4.00 -4.51 -11.76
C LEU A 160 -3.09 -5.66 -11.28
N GLU A 161 -1.80 -5.62 -11.62
CA GLU A 161 -0.80 -6.58 -11.10
C GLU A 161 -0.79 -6.55 -9.56
N LEU A 162 -0.67 -5.37 -8.97
CA LEU A 162 -0.65 -5.18 -7.52
C LEU A 162 -1.92 -5.75 -6.85
N THR A 163 -3.09 -5.54 -7.45
CA THR A 163 -4.37 -6.09 -6.96
C THR A 163 -4.31 -7.62 -6.88
N ASP A 164 -3.83 -8.28 -7.92
CA ASP A 164 -3.77 -9.74 -7.99
C ASP A 164 -2.74 -10.33 -7.02
N LEU A 165 -1.57 -9.68 -6.88
CA LEU A 165 -0.56 -10.06 -5.90
C LEU A 165 -1.10 -9.95 -4.46
N VAL A 166 -1.77 -8.85 -4.14
CA VAL A 166 -2.34 -8.64 -2.80
C VAL A 166 -3.45 -9.64 -2.50
N LYS A 167 -4.33 -9.92 -3.47
CA LYS A 167 -5.37 -10.96 -3.33
C LYS A 167 -4.78 -12.34 -3.10
N THR A 168 -3.68 -12.67 -3.78
CA THR A 168 -3.01 -13.97 -3.65
C THR A 168 -2.49 -14.20 -2.23
N VAL A 169 -1.87 -13.18 -1.63
CA VAL A 169 -1.26 -13.29 -0.30
C VAL A 169 -2.29 -13.14 0.83
N TRP A 170 -3.06 -12.04 0.82
CA TRP A 170 -3.93 -11.66 1.94
C TRP A 170 -5.41 -11.94 1.70
N GLY A 171 -5.80 -12.28 0.47
CA GLY A 171 -7.18 -12.60 0.10
C GLY A 171 -7.97 -11.40 -0.41
N PRO A 172 -9.16 -11.63 -0.99
CA PRO A 172 -9.94 -10.62 -1.69
C PRO A 172 -10.62 -9.58 -0.80
N ASN A 173 -10.64 -9.81 0.51
CA ASN A 173 -11.26 -8.94 1.52
C ASN A 173 -10.20 -8.16 2.33
N PHE A 174 -8.95 -8.18 1.90
CA PHE A 174 -7.87 -7.49 2.59
C PHE A 174 -8.03 -5.98 2.46
N ARG A 175 -8.07 -5.27 3.59
CA ARG A 175 -8.47 -3.87 3.64
C ARG A 175 -7.56 -2.93 2.84
N GLU A 176 -6.27 -3.23 2.71
CA GLU A 176 -5.36 -2.41 1.92
C GLU A 176 -5.57 -2.54 0.40
N LEU A 177 -6.51 -3.38 -0.07
CA LEU A 177 -7.03 -3.31 -1.44
C LEU A 177 -7.87 -2.05 -1.70
N LEU A 178 -8.43 -1.43 -0.65
CA LEU A 178 -9.26 -0.23 -0.78
C LEU A 178 -8.55 0.94 -1.50
N PRO A 179 -7.35 1.40 -1.08
CA PRO A 179 -6.64 2.46 -1.80
C PRO A 179 -6.25 2.05 -3.23
N ILE A 180 -5.97 0.77 -3.47
CA ILE A 180 -5.65 0.25 -4.81
C ILE A 180 -6.87 0.37 -5.73
N TYR A 181 -8.04 -0.10 -5.29
CA TYR A 181 -9.28 0.00 -6.06
C TYR A 181 -9.70 1.46 -6.29
N ALA A 182 -9.53 2.33 -5.30
CA ALA A 182 -9.82 3.74 -5.45
C ALA A 182 -8.90 4.39 -6.52
N LYS A 183 -7.61 4.03 -6.54
CA LYS A 183 -6.69 4.51 -7.57
C LYS A 183 -6.99 3.93 -8.94
N LEU A 184 -7.37 2.65 -9.04
CA LEU A 184 -7.81 2.03 -10.29
C LEU A 184 -9.04 2.73 -10.86
N MET A 185 -10.04 3.01 -10.03
CA MET A 185 -11.21 3.76 -10.44
C MET A 185 -10.83 5.14 -10.99
N TYR A 186 -10.03 5.91 -10.24
CA TYR A 186 -9.56 7.23 -10.67
C TYR A 186 -8.82 7.15 -12.01
N THR A 187 -7.93 6.17 -12.15
CA THR A 187 -7.14 5.95 -13.37
C THR A 187 -8.04 5.60 -14.55
N SER A 188 -9.04 4.74 -14.36
CA SER A 188 -10.03 4.41 -15.39
C SER A 188 -10.86 5.61 -15.83
N LEU A 189 -11.27 6.49 -14.90
CA LEU A 189 -11.97 7.74 -15.27
C LEU A 189 -11.08 8.65 -16.13
N ARG A 190 -9.78 8.74 -15.82
CA ARG A 190 -8.83 9.53 -16.63
C ARG A 190 -8.54 8.96 -18.01
N LEU A 191 -8.77 7.66 -18.19
CA LEU A 191 -8.60 6.96 -19.47
C LEU A 191 -9.92 6.86 -20.25
N ASP A 192 -10.98 7.52 -19.80
CA ASP A 192 -12.32 7.44 -20.38
C ASP A 192 -12.89 6.00 -20.42
N GLU A 193 -12.63 5.25 -19.35
CA GLU A 193 -13.10 3.87 -19.14
C GLU A 193 -14.17 3.79 -18.02
N PRO A 194 -15.33 4.44 -18.17
CA PRO A 194 -16.31 4.59 -17.08
C PRO A 194 -16.89 3.25 -16.59
N ILE A 195 -16.98 2.24 -17.46
CA ILE A 195 -17.46 0.90 -17.09
C ILE A 195 -16.50 0.24 -16.07
N LEU A 196 -15.19 0.39 -16.26
CA LEU A 196 -14.18 -0.13 -15.33
C LEU A 196 -14.20 0.64 -14.01
N ALA A 197 -14.39 1.97 -14.07
CA ALA A 197 -14.54 2.77 -12.85
C ALA A 197 -15.72 2.30 -11.99
N ILE A 198 -16.89 2.06 -12.61
CA ILE A 198 -18.09 1.54 -11.93
C ILE A 198 -17.84 0.13 -11.37
N PHE A 199 -17.07 -0.71 -12.07
CA PHE A 199 -16.70 -2.03 -11.57
C PHE A 199 -15.91 -1.93 -10.25
N PHE A 200 -14.90 -1.05 -10.17
CA PHE A 200 -14.11 -0.87 -8.96
C PHE A 200 -14.90 -0.22 -7.82
N GLU A 201 -15.82 0.72 -8.12
CA GLU A 201 -16.74 1.27 -7.14
C GLU A 201 -17.62 0.18 -6.49
N LYS A 202 -18.13 -0.75 -7.31
CA LYS A 202 -18.92 -1.90 -6.83
C LYS A 202 -18.08 -2.83 -5.96
N GLU A 203 -16.83 -3.12 -6.35
CA GLU A 203 -15.90 -3.91 -5.53
C GLU A 203 -15.69 -3.27 -4.15
N ILE A 204 -15.50 -1.95 -4.08
CA ILE A 204 -15.35 -1.22 -2.82
C ILE A 204 -16.62 -1.33 -1.98
N SER A 205 -17.77 -1.02 -2.58
CA SER A 205 -19.06 -1.01 -1.88
C SER A 205 -19.44 -2.38 -1.33
N ALA A 206 -19.28 -3.43 -2.13
CA ALA A 206 -19.63 -4.80 -1.76
C ALA A 206 -18.78 -5.32 -0.59
N LYS A 207 -17.51 -4.91 -0.50
CA LYS A 207 -16.55 -5.45 0.47
C LYS A 207 -16.41 -4.61 1.73
N TYR A 208 -16.54 -3.30 1.62
CA TYR A 208 -16.25 -2.37 2.72
C TYR A 208 -17.49 -1.67 3.28
N GLY A 209 -18.67 -1.86 2.67
CA GLY A 209 -19.93 -1.38 3.22
C GLY A 209 -20.03 0.14 3.27
N THR A 210 -19.48 0.83 2.28
CA THR A 210 -19.76 2.25 2.06
C THR A 210 -21.24 2.36 1.67
N SER A 211 -22.06 2.97 2.52
CA SER A 211 -23.41 3.40 2.12
C SER A 211 -23.29 4.28 0.88
N LYS A 212 -24.16 4.07 -0.11
CA LYS A 212 -24.22 4.87 -1.35
C LYS A 212 -24.12 6.37 -1.00
N GLY A 213 -23.13 7.08 -1.54
CA GLY A 213 -23.01 8.53 -1.46
C GLY A 213 -21.90 9.06 -0.54
N ASP A 214 -22.05 8.93 0.78
CA ASP A 214 -21.42 9.92 1.68
C ASP A 214 -19.97 9.61 2.12
N LYS A 215 -19.61 8.33 2.37
CA LYS A 215 -18.24 7.96 2.78
C LYS A 215 -17.27 7.75 1.60
N PHE A 216 -17.83 7.58 0.41
CA PHE A 216 -17.06 7.40 -0.81
C PHE A 216 -16.40 8.71 -1.25
N MET A 217 -17.13 9.82 -1.10
CA MET A 217 -16.59 11.17 -1.26
C MET A 217 -15.46 11.44 -0.28
N GLU A 218 -15.47 10.95 0.97
CA GLU A 218 -14.32 11.16 1.89
C GLU A 218 -13.04 10.45 1.45
N ILE A 219 -13.12 9.21 0.93
CA ILE A 219 -11.94 8.49 0.40
C ILE A 219 -11.46 9.14 -0.90
N TYR A 220 -12.40 9.50 -1.78
CA TYR A 220 -12.12 10.21 -3.02
C TYR A 220 -11.50 11.59 -2.75
N VAL A 221 -12.04 12.33 -1.79
CA VAL A 221 -11.55 13.64 -1.32
C VAL A 221 -10.21 13.49 -0.60
N CYS A 222 -9.93 12.42 0.15
CA CYS A 222 -8.60 12.21 0.74
C CYS A 222 -7.53 11.92 -0.32
N LEU A 223 -7.84 11.12 -1.35
CA LEU A 223 -6.93 10.85 -2.46
C LEU A 223 -6.78 12.06 -3.40
N TRP A 224 -7.86 12.82 -3.60
CA TRP A 224 -7.89 14.05 -4.42
C TRP A 224 -7.26 15.25 -3.70
N LEU A 225 -7.44 15.40 -2.38
CA LEU A 225 -6.76 16.41 -1.56
C LEU A 225 -5.27 16.12 -1.42
N HIS A 226 -4.85 14.85 -1.41
CA HIS A 226 -3.42 14.52 -1.48
C HIS A 226 -2.80 15.04 -2.79
N ASP A 227 -3.47 14.86 -3.92
CA ASP A 227 -3.01 15.39 -5.21
C ASP A 227 -3.10 16.94 -5.29
N ILE A 228 -4.10 17.59 -4.67
CA ILE A 228 -4.20 19.07 -4.61
C ILE A 228 -3.20 19.69 -3.64
N LEU A 229 -2.95 19.10 -2.47
CA LEU A 229 -1.92 19.59 -1.53
C LEU A 229 -0.52 19.45 -2.11
N PHE A 230 -0.30 18.48 -3.00
CA PHE A 230 0.94 18.34 -3.76
C PHE A 230 1.04 19.38 -4.87
N MET A 231 -0.02 19.59 -5.67
CA MET A 231 -0.01 20.60 -6.75
C MET A 231 -0.04 22.07 -6.25
N THR A 232 -0.56 22.35 -5.06
CA THR A 232 -0.58 23.72 -4.49
C THR A 232 0.77 24.16 -3.91
N LYS A 233 1.69 23.23 -3.61
CA LYS A 233 3.10 23.56 -3.35
C LYS A 233 3.85 24.01 -4.62
N GLU A 234 3.49 23.50 -5.79
CA GLU A 234 4.02 24.00 -7.07
C GLU A 234 3.33 25.29 -7.52
N ALA A 235 2.03 25.46 -7.24
CA ALA A 235 1.29 26.67 -7.60
C ALA A 235 1.68 27.92 -6.76
N SER A 236 2.24 27.73 -5.56
CA SER A 236 2.69 28.85 -4.70
C SER A 236 3.99 29.52 -5.17
N SER A 237 4.73 28.90 -6.10
CA SER A 237 5.85 29.56 -6.80
C SER A 237 5.46 30.27 -8.10
N CYS A 238 4.22 30.12 -8.57
CA CYS A 238 3.74 30.72 -9.83
C CYS A 238 2.64 31.76 -9.65
N LEU A 239 2.19 32.05 -8.43
CA LEU A 239 1.12 33.00 -8.15
C LEU A 239 1.50 34.03 -7.07
N THR A 240 2.45 34.91 -7.41
CA THR A 240 2.47 36.32 -7.00
C THR A 240 3.52 37.07 -7.86
N PRO A 241 3.21 38.18 -8.56
CA PRO A 241 2.21 39.20 -8.19
C PRO A 241 1.20 39.52 -9.33
N TYR A 242 -0.09 39.28 -9.07
CA TYR A 242 -1.18 39.95 -9.79
C TYR A 242 -2.18 40.61 -8.82
N ILE A 243 -1.71 40.94 -7.62
CA ILE A 243 -2.45 41.73 -6.64
C ILE A 243 -1.59 42.94 -6.35
N LEU A 244 -1.62 43.92 -7.26
CA LEU A 244 -1.28 45.34 -7.03
C LEU A 244 -1.55 46.12 -8.35
N SER A 245 -2.77 46.12 -8.89
CA SER A 245 -3.17 47.14 -9.87
C SER A 245 -4.69 47.28 -10.11
N THR A 246 -5.53 47.25 -9.08
CA THR A 246 -6.92 47.75 -9.22
C THR A 246 -7.42 48.34 -7.91
N THR A 247 -6.73 49.36 -7.44
CA THR A 247 -7.34 50.46 -6.69
C THR A 247 -6.71 51.75 -7.18
N ALA A 248 -7.36 52.38 -8.15
CA ALA A 248 -7.28 53.79 -8.49
C ALA A 248 -8.69 54.23 -8.87
#